data_AF-D3S6U1-F1
#
_entry.id   AF-D3S6U1-F1
#
_cell.length_a   1.000
_cell.length_b   1.000
_cell.length_c   1.000
_cell.angle_alpha   90.00
_cell.angle_beta   90.00
_cell.angle_gamma   90.00
#
_symmetry.space_group_name_H-M   'P 1'
#
loop_
_entity.id
_entity.type
_entity.pdbx_description
1 polymer ?
#
loop_
_entity_poly.entity_id
_entity_poly.type
_entity_poly.pdbx_seq_one_letter_code
_entity_poly.pdbx_strand_id
1 'polypeptide(L)'
;MDMAEKVYKEGILKLKENIPQIIINLVVAGLIWVFGILVFIPIADMLGNPYLFGLTALKPIISAIITIALIIVLLRVTKDFGELTDGVADIIAVKLAGSRVNEEKLKRYRRGLRGLAYLIVAIIAYLFFLPVISGITPVLAGIVLIILVLWAVVVLINIGDIFSDEIEEGIRIATEKLEKALEKSAKNEENA
;
A
#
# COMPACT_ATOMS: atom_id res chain seq x y z
N MET A 1 25.39 -21.88 2.24
CA MET A 1 24.55 -20.75 2.68
C MET A 1 23.15 -21.30 2.80
N ASP A 2 22.54 -21.23 3.98
CA ASP A 2 21.19 -21.76 4.21
C ASP A 2 20.16 -20.98 3.37
N MET A 3 19.10 -21.64 2.90
CA MET A 3 18.09 -21.03 2.02
C MET A 3 17.46 -19.79 2.68
N ALA A 4 17.21 -19.88 3.99
CA ALA A 4 16.69 -18.77 4.80
C ALA A 4 17.63 -17.55 4.82
N GLU A 5 18.95 -17.78 4.92
CA GLU A 5 19.95 -16.71 4.94
C GLU A 5 20.04 -16.00 3.57
N LYS A 6 19.92 -16.76 2.48
CA LYS A 6 19.90 -16.20 1.11
C LYS A 6 18.68 -15.31 0.89
N VAL A 7 17.49 -15.81 1.22
CA VAL A 7 16.22 -15.07 1.07
C VAL A 7 16.22 -13.80 1.93
N TYR A 8 16.73 -13.88 3.16
CA TYR A 8 16.84 -12.70 4.04
C TYR A 8 17.77 -11.63 3.46
N LYS A 9 18.96 -12.02 2.98
CA LYS A 9 19.90 -11.07 2.35
C LYS A 9 19.32 -10.43 1.09
N GLU A 10 18.66 -11.22 0.24
CA GLU A 10 17.96 -10.71 -0.94
C GLU A 10 16.85 -9.72 -0.57
N GLY A 11 16.07 -9.99 0.48
CA GLY A 11 15.04 -9.08 0.97
C GLY A 11 15.58 -7.73 1.46
N ILE A 12 16.69 -7.75 2.21
CA ILE A 12 17.37 -6.53 2.66
C ILE A 12 17.97 -5.74 1.50
N LEU A 13 18.52 -6.42 0.49
CA LEU A 13 19.09 -5.77 -0.69
C LEU A 13 18.00 -5.04 -1.50
N LYS A 14 16.86 -5.70 -1.75
CA LYS A 14 15.69 -5.08 -2.40
C LYS A 14 15.20 -3.84 -1.65
N LEU A 15 15.17 -3.86 -0.31
CA LEU A 15 14.80 -2.69 0.48
C LEU A 15 15.81 -1.54 0.28
N LYS A 16 17.11 -1.84 0.40
CA LYS A 16 18.17 -0.84 0.30
C LYS A 16 18.21 -0.16 -1.08
N GLU A 17 17.95 -0.91 -2.14
CA GLU A 17 17.96 -0.40 -3.51
C GLU A 17 16.69 0.41 -3.83
N ASN A 18 15.52 -0.03 -3.36
CA ASN A 18 14.25 0.57 -3.75
C ASN A 18 13.79 1.74 -2.85
N ILE A 19 14.14 1.74 -1.56
CA ILE A 19 13.74 2.83 -0.63
C ILE A 19 14.15 4.21 -1.14
N PRO A 20 15.42 4.47 -1.54
CA PRO A 20 15.84 5.80 -1.98
C PRO A 20 15.07 6.27 -3.21
N GLN A 21 14.87 5.38 -4.19
CA GLN A 21 14.17 5.69 -5.43
C GLN A 21 12.70 6.03 -5.16
N ILE A 22 12.04 5.29 -4.27
CA ILE A 22 10.66 5.56 -3.85
C ILE A 22 10.57 6.93 -3.17
N ILE A 23 11.49 7.25 -2.26
CA ILE A 23 11.50 8.57 -1.58
C ILE A 23 11.64 9.70 -2.60
N ILE A 24 12.57 9.60 -3.55
CA ILE A 24 12.78 10.61 -4.59
C ILE A 24 11.51 10.78 -5.43
N ASN A 25 10.93 9.67 -5.90
CA ASN A 25 9.72 9.72 -6.72
C ASN A 25 8.52 10.29 -5.94
N LEU A 26 8.39 9.98 -4.64
CA LEU A 26 7.37 10.56 -3.76
C LEU A 26 7.56 12.07 -3.55
N VAL A 27 8.80 12.53 -3.39
CA VAL A 27 9.10 13.97 -3.31
C VAL A 27 8.72 14.68 -4.60
N VAL A 28 9.08 14.11 -5.76
CA VAL A 28 8.71 14.66 -7.07
C VAL A 28 7.20 14.69 -7.25
N ALA A 29 6.49 13.60 -6.92
CA ALA A 29 5.03 13.56 -6.94
C ALA A 29 4.41 14.61 -6.02
N GLY A 30 4.95 14.75 -4.81
CA GLY A 30 4.53 15.74 -3.82
C GLY A 30 4.71 17.17 -4.32
N LEU A 31 5.85 17.48 -4.96
CA LEU A 31 6.08 18.80 -5.56
C LEU A 31 5.07 19.08 -6.68
N ILE A 32 4.87 18.14 -7.61
CA ILE A 32 3.88 18.30 -8.69
C ILE A 32 2.48 18.54 -8.10
N TRP A 33 2.12 17.79 -7.06
CA TRP A 33 0.85 17.92 -6.38
C TRP A 33 0.67 19.29 -5.71
N VAL A 34 1.67 19.74 -4.94
CA VAL A 34 1.68 21.04 -4.25
C VAL A 34 1.54 22.18 -5.26
N PHE A 35 2.37 22.19 -6.32
CA PHE A 35 2.27 23.21 -7.36
C PHE A 35 0.95 23.12 -8.13
N GLY A 36 0.49 21.91 -8.43
CA GLY A 36 -0.79 21.68 -9.08
C GLY A 36 -1.95 22.32 -8.35
N ILE A 37 -2.07 22.07 -7.05
CA ILE A 37 -3.25 22.43 -6.26
C ILE A 37 -3.14 23.83 -5.66
N LEU A 38 -1.97 24.24 -5.21
CA LEU A 38 -1.82 25.54 -4.54
C LEU A 38 -1.52 26.68 -5.51
N VAL A 39 -1.01 26.38 -6.71
CA VAL A 39 -0.59 27.40 -7.68
C VAL A 39 -1.42 27.30 -8.95
N PHE A 40 -1.36 26.17 -9.66
CA PHE A 40 -1.94 26.08 -11.00
C PHE A 40 -3.47 26.07 -11.02
N ILE A 41 -4.14 25.29 -10.17
CA ILE A 41 -5.61 25.26 -10.10
C ILE A 41 -6.19 26.63 -9.69
N PRO A 42 -5.70 27.31 -8.63
CA PRO A 42 -6.22 28.64 -8.24
C PRO A 42 -6.02 29.70 -9.32
N ILE A 43 -4.87 29.70 -10.01
CA ILE A 43 -4.63 30.61 -11.14
C ILE A 43 -5.61 30.30 -12.27
N ALA A 44 -5.85 29.02 -12.58
CA ALA A 44 -6.82 28.60 -13.58
C ALA A 44 -8.23 29.07 -13.25
N ASP A 45 -8.64 28.98 -11.97
CA ASP A 45 -9.93 29.46 -11.49
C ASP A 45 -10.05 30.98 -11.58
N MET A 46 -8.99 31.71 -11.21
CA MET A 46 -8.96 33.16 -11.31
C MET A 46 -9.10 33.64 -12.77
N LEU A 47 -8.34 33.05 -13.70
CA LEU A 47 -8.42 33.37 -15.12
C LEU A 47 -9.71 32.85 -15.77
N GLY A 48 -10.29 31.77 -15.24
CA GLY A 48 -11.56 31.22 -15.69
C GLY A 48 -12.78 32.02 -15.27
N ASN A 49 -12.62 33.00 -14.36
CA ASN A 49 -13.71 33.84 -13.89
C ASN A 49 -14.30 34.66 -15.07
N PRO A 50 -15.63 34.57 -15.33
CA PRO A 50 -16.32 35.34 -16.36
C PRO A 50 -16.10 36.86 -16.27
N TYR A 51 -15.83 37.38 -15.07
CA TYR A 51 -15.62 38.80 -14.82
C TYR A 51 -14.17 39.27 -15.02
N LEU A 52 -13.20 38.37 -15.19
CA LEU A 52 -11.79 38.70 -15.38
C LEU A 52 -11.34 38.46 -16.83
N PHE A 53 -11.29 37.18 -17.24
CA PHE A 53 -10.80 36.77 -18.57
C PHE A 53 -11.75 35.79 -19.29
N GLY A 54 -12.75 35.22 -18.60
CA GLY A 54 -13.77 34.37 -19.22
C GLY A 54 -13.27 33.02 -19.75
N LEU A 55 -12.07 32.57 -19.36
CA LEU A 55 -11.48 31.30 -19.81
C LEU A 55 -12.04 30.09 -19.03
N THR A 56 -13.36 29.91 -19.05
CA THR A 56 -14.07 28.95 -18.18
C THR A 56 -13.62 27.48 -18.35
N ALA A 57 -13.06 27.13 -19.51
CA ALA A 57 -12.52 25.79 -19.78
C ALA A 57 -11.10 25.55 -19.23
N LEU A 58 -10.43 26.58 -18.71
CA LEU A 58 -9.01 26.50 -18.32
C LEU A 58 -8.78 25.59 -17.11
N LYS A 59 -9.66 25.64 -16.10
CA LYS A 59 -9.55 24.82 -14.88
C LYS A 59 -9.64 23.31 -15.18
N PRO A 60 -10.63 22.80 -15.93
CA PRO A 60 -10.66 21.39 -16.33
C PRO A 60 -9.44 20.96 -17.14
N ILE A 61 -8.93 21.79 -18.06
CA ILE A 61 -7.75 21.48 -18.88
C ILE A 61 -6.50 21.36 -18.02
N ILE A 62 -6.24 22.34 -17.15
CA ILE A 62 -5.08 22.32 -16.24
C ILE A 62 -5.18 21.13 -15.28
N SER A 63 -6.37 20.84 -14.77
CA SER A 63 -6.61 19.66 -13.92
C SER A 63 -6.33 18.35 -14.67
N ALA A 64 -6.73 18.23 -15.94
CA ALA A 64 -6.41 17.06 -16.76
C ALA A 64 -4.90 16.89 -16.99
N ILE A 65 -4.18 17.98 -17.28
CA ILE A 65 -2.73 17.96 -17.47
C ILE A 65 -2.01 17.52 -16.19
N ILE A 66 -2.38 18.08 -15.03
CA ILE A 66 -1.82 17.71 -13.73
C ILE A 66 -2.12 16.24 -13.42
N THR A 67 -3.33 15.78 -13.73
CA THR A 67 -3.73 14.37 -13.56
C THR A 67 -2.81 13.47 -14.37
N ILE A 68 -2.58 13.77 -15.65
CA ILE A 68 -1.68 12.98 -16.51
C ILE A 68 -0.25 12.96 -15.95
N ALA A 69 0.26 14.11 -15.51
CA ALA A 69 1.59 14.22 -14.92
C ALA A 69 1.73 13.35 -13.65
N LEU A 70 0.74 13.40 -12.76
CA LEU A 70 0.71 12.57 -11.56
C LEU A 70 0.60 11.08 -11.89
N ILE A 71 -0.18 10.69 -12.91
CA ILE A 71 -0.29 9.28 -13.35
C ILE A 71 1.08 8.77 -13.79
N ILE A 72 1.80 9.53 -14.62
CA ILE A 72 3.12 9.13 -15.12
C ILE A 72 4.09 8.88 -13.96
N VAL A 73 4.12 9.78 -12.97
CA VAL A 73 5.01 9.63 -11.81
C VAL A 73 4.59 8.44 -10.93
N LEU A 74 3.29 8.25 -10.70
CA LEU A 74 2.80 7.13 -9.89
C LEU A 74 3.05 5.77 -10.54
N LEU A 75 2.92 5.66 -11.87
CA LEU A 75 3.28 4.44 -12.60
C LEU A 75 4.77 4.08 -12.43
N ARG A 76 5.64 5.07 -12.22
CA ARG A 76 7.05 4.82 -11.90
C ARG A 76 7.22 4.29 -10.48
N VAL A 77 6.50 4.87 -9.51
CA VAL A 77 6.54 4.46 -8.09
C VAL A 77 6.02 3.04 -7.89
N THR A 78 4.95 2.64 -8.60
CA THR A 78 4.30 1.34 -8.38
C THR A 78 5.24 0.15 -8.61
N LYS A 79 6.14 0.25 -9.59
CA LYS A 79 7.14 -0.80 -9.86
C LYS A 79 8.11 -0.94 -8.68
N ASP A 80 8.73 0.16 -8.27
CA ASP A 80 9.71 0.18 -7.17
C ASP A 80 9.07 -0.29 -5.86
N PHE A 81 7.80 0.08 -5.63
CA PHE A 81 7.04 -0.32 -4.44
C PHE A 81 6.72 -1.82 -4.41
N GLY A 82 6.49 -2.43 -5.58
CA GLY A 82 6.29 -3.88 -5.70
C GLY A 82 7.54 -4.66 -5.28
N GLU A 83 8.71 -4.23 -5.73
CA GLU A 83 10.00 -4.85 -5.37
C GLU A 83 10.34 -4.64 -3.90
N LEU A 84 10.04 -3.45 -3.35
CA LEU A 84 10.17 -3.18 -1.92
C LEU A 84 9.29 -4.11 -1.08
N THR A 85 8.03 -4.28 -1.48
CA THR A 85 7.08 -5.13 -0.75
C THR A 85 7.49 -6.60 -0.79
N ASP A 86 8.05 -7.05 -1.92
CA ASP A 86 8.63 -8.38 -2.01
C ASP A 86 9.79 -8.57 -1.02
N GLY A 87 10.64 -7.55 -0.86
CA GLY A 87 11.72 -7.57 0.12
C GLY A 87 11.20 -7.66 1.57
N VAL A 88 10.13 -6.92 1.89
CA VAL A 88 9.45 -7.03 3.20
C VAL A 88 8.86 -8.42 3.40
N ALA A 89 8.21 -8.97 2.39
CA ALA A 89 7.62 -10.31 2.44
C ALA A 89 8.67 -11.40 2.62
N ASP A 90 9.83 -11.28 1.96
CA ASP A 90 10.96 -12.19 2.12
C ASP A 90 11.48 -12.20 3.57
N ILE A 91 11.61 -11.02 4.18
CA ILE A 91 12.05 -10.88 5.59
C ILE A 91 11.03 -11.46 6.55
N ILE A 92 9.73 -11.16 6.36
CA ILE A 92 8.65 -11.67 7.20
C ILE A 92 8.57 -13.19 7.12
N ALA A 93 8.63 -13.75 5.91
CA ALA A 93 8.55 -15.19 5.69
C ALA A 93 9.71 -15.93 6.39
N VAL A 94 10.95 -15.40 6.32
CA VAL A 94 12.09 -15.99 7.04
C VAL A 94 11.91 -15.91 8.55
N LYS A 95 11.38 -14.79 9.06
CA LYS A 95 11.19 -14.60 10.51
C LYS A 95 10.08 -15.48 11.10
N LEU A 96 9.02 -15.77 10.34
CA LEU A 96 7.94 -16.65 10.78
C LEU A 96 8.22 -18.14 10.52
N ALA A 97 8.75 -18.50 9.35
CA ALA A 97 8.92 -19.90 8.96
C ALA A 97 10.30 -20.49 9.29
N GLY A 98 11.32 -19.66 9.57
CA GLY A 98 12.68 -20.12 9.91
C GLY A 98 13.28 -21.02 8.83
N SER A 99 13.71 -22.23 9.20
CA SER A 99 14.27 -23.23 8.27
C SER A 99 13.22 -23.97 7.43
N ARG A 100 11.91 -23.76 7.67
CA ARG A 100 10.80 -24.36 6.89
C ARG A 100 10.36 -23.49 5.71
N VAL A 101 11.15 -22.47 5.36
CA VAL A 101 10.88 -21.64 4.20
C VAL A 101 10.90 -22.50 2.94
N ASN A 102 9.76 -22.55 2.25
CA ASN A 102 9.61 -23.15 0.93
C ASN A 102 9.14 -22.08 -0.05
N GLU A 103 9.44 -22.25 -1.34
CA GLU A 103 9.07 -21.32 -2.41
C GLU A 103 7.56 -21.06 -2.48
N GLU A 104 6.75 -22.07 -2.19
CA GLU A 104 5.28 -21.95 -2.24
C GLU A 104 4.75 -21.03 -1.14
N LYS A 105 5.24 -21.19 0.10
CA LYS A 105 4.94 -20.27 1.20
C LYS A 105 5.45 -18.87 0.88
N LEU A 106 6.67 -18.75 0.36
CA LEU A 106 7.24 -17.45 -0.01
C LEU A 106 6.39 -16.70 -1.04
N LYS A 107 5.90 -17.41 -2.08
CA LYS A 107 4.99 -16.87 -3.09
C LYS A 107 3.66 -16.42 -2.48
N ARG A 108 3.12 -17.16 -1.52
CA ARG A 108 1.88 -16.79 -0.80
C ARG A 108 2.05 -15.49 -0.02
N TYR A 109 3.11 -15.40 0.78
CA TYR A 109 3.44 -14.20 1.57
C TYR A 109 3.64 -12.97 0.68
N ARG A 110 4.48 -13.10 -0.38
CA ARG A 110 4.70 -12.01 -1.35
C ARG A 110 3.39 -11.53 -1.96
N ARG A 111 2.50 -12.45 -2.38
CA ARG A 111 1.21 -12.10 -2.98
C ARG A 111 0.30 -11.35 -2.01
N GLY A 112 0.15 -11.86 -0.78
CA GLY A 112 -0.70 -11.23 0.24
C GLY A 112 -0.21 -9.84 0.64
N LEU A 113 1.08 -9.72 0.96
CA LEU A 113 1.70 -8.43 1.32
C LEU A 113 1.67 -7.44 0.17
N ARG A 114 1.94 -7.88 -1.07
CA ARG A 114 1.86 -7.00 -2.25
C ARG A 114 0.45 -6.48 -2.49
N GLY A 115 -0.57 -7.32 -2.31
CA GLY A 115 -1.97 -6.90 -2.38
C GLY A 115 -2.27 -5.78 -1.39
N LEU A 116 -1.92 -5.99 -0.11
CA LEU A 116 -2.14 -4.99 0.94
C LEU A 116 -1.38 -3.69 0.69
N ALA A 117 -0.11 -3.81 0.29
CA ALA A 117 0.77 -2.68 0.04
C ALA A 117 0.27 -1.83 -1.13
N TYR A 118 -0.15 -2.47 -2.24
CA TYR A 118 -0.77 -1.76 -3.36
C TYR A 118 -2.10 -1.14 -2.99
N LEU A 119 -2.90 -1.76 -2.11
CA LEU A 119 -4.13 -1.15 -1.63
C LEU A 119 -3.84 0.15 -0.86
N ILE A 120 -2.88 0.14 0.07
CA ILE A 120 -2.48 1.34 0.82
C ILE A 120 -1.98 2.43 -0.14
N VAL A 121 -1.09 2.08 -1.08
CA VAL A 121 -0.58 3.03 -2.07
C VAL A 121 -1.70 3.59 -2.94
N ALA A 122 -2.66 2.77 -3.37
CA ALA A 122 -3.78 3.24 -4.18
C ALA A 122 -4.69 4.20 -3.41
N ILE A 123 -4.92 3.96 -2.11
CA ILE A 123 -5.67 4.88 -1.25
C ILE A 123 -4.93 6.22 -1.13
N ILE A 124 -3.63 6.18 -0.83
CA ILE A 124 -2.81 7.40 -0.75
C ILE A 124 -2.82 8.13 -2.10
N ALA A 125 -2.60 7.41 -3.20
CA ALA A 125 -2.65 7.97 -4.55
C ALA A 125 -4.01 8.61 -4.85
N TYR A 126 -5.11 7.95 -4.50
CA TYR A 126 -6.45 8.50 -4.68
C TYR A 126 -6.62 9.83 -3.94
N LEU A 127 -6.14 9.94 -2.70
CA LEU A 127 -6.18 11.20 -1.95
C LEU A 127 -5.39 12.31 -2.65
N PHE A 128 -4.25 11.98 -3.26
CA PHE A 128 -3.49 12.93 -4.06
C PHE A 128 -4.26 13.35 -5.33
N PHE A 129 -4.90 12.42 -6.01
CA PHE A 129 -5.67 12.71 -7.21
C PHE A 129 -7.00 13.42 -6.97
N LEU A 130 -7.62 13.21 -5.81
CA LEU A 130 -8.97 13.68 -5.49
C LEU A 130 -9.23 15.15 -5.86
N PRO A 131 -8.42 16.13 -5.43
CA PRO A 131 -8.65 17.53 -5.77
C PRO A 131 -8.53 17.80 -7.27
N VAL A 132 -7.65 17.07 -7.97
CA VAL A 132 -7.41 17.24 -9.40
C VAL A 132 -8.53 16.62 -10.24
N ILE A 133 -8.94 15.38 -9.91
CA ILE A 133 -10.06 14.71 -10.58
C ILE A 133 -11.36 15.49 -10.36
N SER A 134 -11.57 16.00 -9.14
CA SER A 134 -12.76 16.82 -8.82
C SER A 134 -12.76 18.15 -9.57
N GLY A 135 -11.58 18.69 -9.90
CA GLY A 135 -11.42 19.86 -10.75
C GLY A 135 -11.82 19.63 -12.21
N ILE A 136 -11.85 18.37 -12.67
CA ILE A 136 -12.41 17.98 -13.98
C ILE A 136 -13.92 17.79 -13.85
N THR A 137 -14.35 16.77 -13.09
CA THR A 137 -15.77 16.53 -12.74
C THR A 137 -15.88 15.76 -11.41
N PRO A 138 -16.76 16.17 -10.48
CA PRO A 138 -16.94 15.46 -9.21
C PRO A 138 -17.42 14.01 -9.37
N VAL A 139 -18.22 13.73 -10.40
CA VAL A 139 -18.75 12.38 -10.69
C VAL A 139 -17.62 11.39 -10.95
N LEU A 140 -16.57 11.80 -11.68
CA LEU A 140 -15.42 10.95 -11.97
C LEU A 140 -14.68 10.56 -10.69
N ALA A 141 -14.53 11.48 -9.73
CA ALA A 141 -13.89 11.20 -8.44
C ALA A 141 -14.69 10.16 -7.64
N GLY A 142 -16.02 10.23 -7.68
CA GLY A 142 -16.91 9.25 -7.04
C GLY A 142 -16.82 7.86 -7.68
N ILE A 143 -16.79 7.77 -9.01
CA ILE A 143 -16.64 6.49 -9.72
C ILE A 143 -15.32 5.82 -9.36
N VAL A 144 -14.21 6.55 -9.37
CA VAL A 144 -12.89 6.02 -9.01
C VAL A 144 -12.87 5.53 -7.56
N LEU A 145 -13.53 6.25 -6.64
CA LEU A 145 -13.65 5.81 -5.24
C LEU A 145 -14.41 4.50 -5.11
N ILE A 146 -15.54 4.35 -5.82
CA ILE A 146 -16.34 3.12 -5.77
C ILE A 146 -15.51 1.93 -6.26
N ILE A 147 -14.80 2.10 -7.38
CA ILE A 147 -13.90 1.05 -7.91
C ILE A 147 -12.82 0.69 -6.88
N LEU A 148 -12.21 1.70 -6.25
CA LEU A 148 -11.18 1.51 -5.23
C LEU A 148 -11.73 0.74 -4.02
N VAL A 149 -12.93 1.06 -3.54
CA VAL A 149 -13.58 0.37 -2.42
C VAL A 149 -13.89 -1.09 -2.76
N LEU A 150 -14.46 -1.35 -3.93
CA LEU A 150 -14.74 -2.72 -4.38
C LEU A 150 -13.45 -3.54 -4.48
N TRP A 151 -12.39 -2.95 -5.05
CA TRP A 151 -11.09 -3.60 -5.13
C TRP A 151 -10.47 -3.83 -3.75
N ALA A 152 -10.62 -2.89 -2.82
CA ALA A 152 -10.17 -3.04 -1.43
C ALA A 152 -10.81 -4.25 -0.75
N VAL A 153 -12.12 -4.42 -0.90
CA VAL A 153 -12.85 -5.58 -0.36
C VAL A 153 -12.29 -6.89 -0.94
N VAL A 154 -12.09 -6.95 -2.26
CA VAL A 154 -11.51 -8.13 -2.92
C VAL A 154 -10.10 -8.43 -2.41
N VAL A 155 -9.25 -7.41 -2.25
CA VAL A 155 -7.89 -7.58 -1.72
C VAL A 155 -7.92 -8.12 -0.29
N LEU A 156 -8.79 -7.58 0.57
CA LEU A 156 -8.92 -8.02 1.96
C LEU A 156 -9.39 -9.48 2.07
N ILE A 157 -10.36 -9.89 1.25
CA ILE A 157 -10.82 -11.29 1.20
C ILE A 157 -9.66 -12.21 0.80
N ASN A 158 -8.95 -11.87 -0.28
CA ASN A 158 -7.81 -12.66 -0.75
C ASN A 158 -6.69 -12.79 0.29
N ILE A 159 -6.45 -11.74 1.08
CA ILE A 159 -5.46 -11.76 2.17
C ILE A 159 -5.93 -12.70 3.28
N GLY A 160 -7.20 -12.64 3.67
CA GLY A 160 -7.79 -13.54 4.67
C GLY A 160 -7.57 -15.00 4.31
N ASP A 161 -7.84 -15.37 3.06
CA ASP A 161 -7.63 -16.74 2.56
C ASP A 161 -6.15 -17.15 2.57
N ILE A 162 -5.23 -16.23 2.29
CA ILE A 162 -3.79 -16.50 2.24
C ILE A 162 -3.21 -16.78 3.64
N PHE A 163 -3.67 -16.06 4.66
CA PHE A 163 -3.14 -16.13 6.03
C PHE A 163 -3.97 -17.01 6.97
N SER A 164 -5.10 -17.56 6.52
CA SER A 164 -6.00 -18.44 7.30
C SER A 164 -5.24 -19.53 8.06
N ASP A 165 -4.40 -20.30 7.36
CA ASP A 165 -3.68 -21.45 7.92
C ASP A 165 -2.72 -21.03 9.06
N GLU A 166 -2.05 -19.89 8.91
CA GLU A 166 -1.12 -19.39 9.93
C GLU A 166 -1.84 -18.75 11.13
N ILE A 167 -3.00 -18.14 10.90
CA ILE A 167 -3.85 -17.61 11.99
C ILE A 167 -4.39 -18.77 12.84
N GLU A 168 -4.85 -19.85 12.21
CA GLU A 168 -5.34 -21.04 12.89
C GLU A 168 -4.26 -21.71 13.74
N GLU A 169 -3.04 -21.86 13.20
CA GLU A 169 -1.90 -22.41 13.93
C GLU A 169 -1.49 -21.50 15.10
N GLY A 170 -1.52 -20.17 14.91
CA GLY A 170 -1.27 -19.19 15.96
C GLY A 170 -2.30 -19.24 17.11
N ILE A 171 -3.58 -19.38 16.78
CA ILE A 171 -4.66 -19.55 17.75
C ILE A 171 -4.46 -20.85 18.53
N ARG A 172 -4.12 -21.97 17.86
CA ARG A 172 -3.88 -23.25 18.54
C ARG A 172 -2.75 -23.16 19.57
N ILE A 173 -1.62 -22.56 19.19
CA ILE A 173 -0.47 -22.37 20.09
C ILE A 173 -0.82 -21.44 21.26
N ALA A 174 -1.58 -20.38 21.02
CA ALA A 174 -2.03 -19.48 22.07
C ALA A 174 -2.94 -20.20 23.07
N THR A 175 -3.90 -20.99 22.59
CA THR A 175 -4.80 -21.81 23.41
C THR A 175 -4.03 -22.85 24.23
N GLU A 176 -3.10 -23.59 23.62
CA GLU A 176 -2.26 -24.57 24.34
C GLU A 176 -1.41 -23.92 25.46
N LYS A 177 -0.90 -22.71 25.23
CA LYS A 177 -0.17 -21.96 26.28
C LYS A 177 -1.10 -21.50 27.40
N LEU A 178 -2.32 -21.11 27.07
CA LEU A 178 -3.35 -20.71 28.02
C LEU A 178 -3.79 -21.91 28.88
N GLU A 179 -4.07 -23.06 28.28
CA GLU A 179 -4.40 -24.29 29.00
C GLU A 179 -3.28 -24.70 29.95
N LYS A 180 -2.02 -24.71 29.48
CA LYS A 180 -0.85 -25.01 30.34
C LYS A 180 -0.68 -24.00 31.47
N ALA A 181 -1.01 -22.74 31.25
CA ALA A 181 -0.96 -21.71 32.30
C ALA A 181 -2.07 -21.92 33.34
N LEU A 182 -3.28 -22.28 32.89
CA LEU A 182 -4.44 -22.57 33.74
C LEU A 182 -4.26 -23.85 34.56
N GLU A 183 -3.75 -24.92 33.96
CA GLU A 183 -3.39 -26.16 34.68
C GLU A 183 -2.33 -25.88 35.75
N LYS A 184 -1.32 -25.07 35.43
CA LYS A 184 -0.26 -24.70 36.37
C LYS A 184 -0.77 -23.83 37.51
N SER A 185 -1.72 -22.92 37.27
CA SER A 185 -2.35 -22.13 38.35
C SER A 185 -3.26 -22.99 39.22
N ALA A 186 -4.07 -23.88 38.64
CA ALA A 186 -4.93 -24.78 39.41
C ALA A 186 -4.13 -25.73 40.31
N LYS A 187 -3.01 -26.28 39.81
CA LYS A 187 -2.10 -27.13 40.60
C LYS A 187 -1.38 -26.39 41.73
N ASN A 188 -1.21 -25.07 41.60
CA ASN A 188 -0.58 -24.25 42.64
C ASN A 188 -1.58 -23.86 43.74
N GLU A 189 -2.87 -23.73 43.43
CA GLU A 189 -3.94 -23.50 44.42
C GLU A 189 -4.31 -24.78 45.19
N GLU A 190 -4.19 -25.96 44.58
CA GLU A 190 -4.50 -27.24 45.24
C GLU A 190 -3.40 -27.72 46.21
N ASN A 191 -2.19 -27.15 46.12
CA ASN A 191 -1.02 -27.46 46.97
C ASN A 191 -0.71 -26.36 48.02
N ALA A 192 -1.56 -25.35 48.15
CA ALA A 192 -1.46 -24.26 49.13
C ALA A 192 -2.46 -24.44 50.28
#